data_AF-A0A536M842-F1
#
_entry.id   AF-A0A536M842-F1
#
_cell.length_a   1.000
_cell.length_b   1.000
_cell.length_c   1.000
_cell.angle_alpha   90.00
_cell.angle_beta   90.00
_cell.angle_gamma   90.00
#
_symmetry.space_group_name_H-M   'P 1'
#
loop_
_entity.id
_entity.type
_entity.pdbx_description
1 polymer ?
#
loop_
_entity_poly.entity_id
_entity_poly.type
_entity_poly.pdbx_seq_one_letter_code
_entity_poly.pdbx_strand_id
1 'polypeptide(L)'
;MTNHWRDIKNTDLILINGANPAEAHPVGFQWFMRAKLDRGAKIVHADPRFTRTSAVADMYLRMRVGTDVAYFGGLINHVLQNNLFHDAYVRNYTNASFIVKEGYAFKDGLFSGYNADKRSYDISTWAYESIPPPPSPGEANATREGPATSGSGFAKRDMTLQDPRSVFQLMKAHYSRYTPEVVSSITGIPVADFKKVADLVGQMGQP
;
A
#
# COMPACT_ATOMS: atom_id res chain seq x y z
N MET A 1 -14.34 6.64 2.68
CA MET A 1 -13.84 6.23 4.01
C MET A 1 -14.24 4.78 4.22
N THR A 2 -13.30 3.92 4.65
CA THR A 2 -13.58 2.51 5.00
C THR A 2 -14.07 2.34 6.45
N ASN A 3 -13.75 3.31 7.32
CA ASN A 3 -14.14 3.38 8.73
C ASN A 3 -14.91 4.69 8.99
N HIS A 4 -15.28 4.99 10.24
CA HIS A 4 -16.02 6.21 10.61
C HIS A 4 -15.27 7.10 11.61
N TRP A 5 -15.68 8.35 11.77
CA TRP A 5 -15.01 9.35 12.62
C TRP A 5 -14.65 8.86 14.03
N ARG A 6 -15.61 8.24 14.73
CA ARG A 6 -15.40 7.76 16.11
C ARG A 6 -14.41 6.60 16.23
N ASP A 7 -14.10 5.93 15.13
CA ASP A 7 -13.18 4.79 15.11
C ASP A 7 -11.72 5.26 15.13
N ILE A 8 -11.46 6.51 14.71
CA ILE A 8 -10.10 7.09 14.69
C ILE A 8 -9.46 7.06 16.08
N LYS A 9 -10.26 7.21 17.14
CA LYS A 9 -9.76 7.11 18.52
C LYS A 9 -9.12 5.77 18.86
N ASN A 10 -9.37 4.73 18.03
CA ASN A 10 -8.94 3.37 18.29
C ASN A 10 -7.57 3.02 17.65
N THR A 11 -6.93 3.96 16.95
CA THR A 11 -5.66 3.74 16.26
C THR A 11 -4.45 3.97 17.15
N ASP A 12 -3.31 3.39 16.77
CA ASP A 12 -2.01 3.61 17.42
C ASP A 12 -1.08 4.50 16.59
N LEU A 13 -1.36 4.67 15.28
CA LEU A 13 -0.63 5.55 14.37
C LEU A 13 -1.59 6.24 13.40
N ILE A 14 -1.51 7.57 13.33
CA ILE A 14 -2.24 8.39 12.38
C ILE A 14 -1.26 8.98 11.36
N LEU A 15 -1.39 8.57 10.10
CA LEU A 15 -0.74 9.23 8.98
C LEU A 15 -1.70 10.23 8.35
N ILE A 16 -1.39 11.52 8.47
CA ILE A 16 -2.12 12.59 7.81
C ILE A 16 -1.28 13.03 6.61
N ASN A 17 -1.77 12.76 5.40
CA ASN A 17 -1.13 13.18 4.14
C ASN A 17 -2.20 13.65 3.17
N GLY A 18 -2.00 14.80 2.52
CA GLY A 18 -2.99 15.39 1.62
C GLY A 18 -4.26 15.88 2.31
N ALA A 19 -4.20 16.12 3.64
CA ALA A 19 -5.33 16.60 4.43
C ALA A 19 -4.88 17.54 5.56
N ASN A 20 -5.78 18.43 5.98
CA ASN A 20 -5.58 19.35 7.11
C ASN A 20 -6.79 19.30 8.07
N PRO A 21 -7.02 18.17 8.77
CA PRO A 21 -8.27 17.91 9.50
C PRO A 21 -8.52 18.85 10.69
N ALA A 22 -7.49 19.44 11.32
CA ALA A 22 -7.71 20.43 12.37
C ALA A 22 -8.40 21.71 11.85
N GLU A 23 -8.34 21.98 10.55
CA GLU A 23 -9.00 23.13 9.90
C GLU A 23 -10.20 22.71 9.06
N ALA A 24 -10.07 21.65 8.27
CA ALA A 24 -11.10 21.21 7.33
C ALA A 24 -12.16 20.28 7.96
N HIS A 25 -11.84 19.62 9.08
CA HIS A 25 -12.73 18.68 9.78
C HIS A 25 -12.63 18.82 11.31
N PRO A 26 -12.73 20.03 11.87
CA PRO A 26 -12.34 20.31 13.26
C PRO A 26 -13.15 19.52 14.28
N VAL A 27 -14.45 19.30 14.04
CA VAL A 27 -15.30 18.47 14.92
C VAL A 27 -14.87 17.01 14.88
N GLY A 28 -14.49 16.48 13.72
CA GLY A 28 -13.96 15.11 13.59
C GLY A 28 -12.57 14.98 14.22
N PHE A 29 -11.77 16.04 14.19
CA PHE A 29 -10.41 16.07 14.72
C PHE A 29 -10.32 15.79 16.23
N GLN A 30 -11.41 15.94 16.97
CA GLN A 30 -11.49 15.51 18.37
C GLN A 30 -11.11 14.03 18.56
N TRP A 31 -11.41 13.16 17.59
CA TRP A 31 -11.11 11.73 17.68
C TRP A 31 -9.64 11.40 17.41
N PHE A 32 -8.97 12.25 16.61
CA PHE A 32 -7.51 12.19 16.42
C PHE A 32 -6.80 12.54 17.73
N MET A 33 -7.26 13.62 18.38
CA MET A 33 -6.70 14.05 19.66
C MET A 33 -6.96 13.03 20.76
N ARG A 34 -8.12 12.38 20.81
CA ARG A 34 -8.37 11.29 21.76
C ARG A 34 -7.46 10.08 21.52
N ALA A 35 -7.21 9.67 20.28
CA ALA A 35 -6.23 8.62 20.00
C ALA A 35 -4.85 8.97 20.60
N LYS A 36 -4.40 10.21 20.36
CA LYS A 36 -3.10 10.70 20.85
C LYS A 36 -3.05 10.82 22.38
N LEU A 37 -4.02 11.51 22.98
CA LEU A 37 -4.00 11.87 24.40
C LEU A 37 -4.40 10.71 25.32
N ASP A 38 -5.40 9.91 24.91
CA ASP A 38 -5.96 8.86 25.77
C ASP A 38 -5.23 7.52 25.60
N ARG A 39 -4.63 7.27 24.42
CA ARG A 39 -3.97 6.00 24.09
C ARG A 39 -2.50 6.10 23.68
N GLY A 40 -1.97 7.31 23.54
CA GLY A 40 -0.58 7.50 23.14
C GLY A 40 -0.32 7.31 21.64
N ALA A 41 -1.36 7.31 20.80
CA ALA A 41 -1.20 7.19 19.35
C ALA A 41 -0.31 8.29 18.78
N LYS A 42 0.53 7.96 17.81
CA LYS A 42 1.41 8.94 17.15
C LYS A 42 0.71 9.59 15.97
N ILE A 43 0.82 10.92 15.87
CA ILE A 43 0.34 11.67 14.70
C ILE A 43 1.54 12.10 13.85
N VAL A 44 1.59 11.61 12.61
CA VAL A 44 2.52 12.08 11.58
C VAL A 44 1.74 12.92 10.58
N HIS A 45 2.16 14.16 10.33
CA HIS A 45 1.57 15.03 9.33
C HIS A 45 2.59 15.35 8.23
N ALA A 46 2.38 14.78 7.04
CA ALA A 46 3.15 15.08 5.84
C ALA A 46 2.39 16.10 4.99
N ASP A 47 2.95 17.31 4.88
CA ASP A 47 2.32 18.44 4.19
C ASP A 47 3.41 19.41 3.68
N PRO A 48 3.23 20.07 2.52
CA PRO A 48 4.14 21.13 2.10
C PRO A 48 4.19 22.32 3.06
N ARG A 49 3.16 22.51 3.89
CA ARG A 49 3.00 23.64 4.81
C ARG A 49 2.90 23.15 6.25
N PHE A 50 3.41 23.96 7.16
CA PHE A 50 3.11 23.79 8.57
C PHE A 50 1.75 24.43 8.88
N THR A 51 0.77 23.63 9.30
CA THR A 51 -0.63 24.04 9.51
C THR A 51 -1.06 23.88 10.98
N ARG A 52 -2.33 24.16 11.30
CA ARG A 52 -2.87 23.87 12.65
C ARG A 52 -2.90 22.37 12.97
N THR A 53 -2.96 21.51 11.96
CA THR A 53 -2.78 20.06 12.14
C THR A 53 -1.34 19.75 12.51
N SER A 54 -0.36 20.35 11.82
CA SER A 54 1.06 20.13 12.09
C SER A 54 1.45 20.58 13.50
N ALA A 55 0.83 21.65 13.98
CA ALA A 55 1.08 22.22 15.31
C ALA A 55 0.80 21.26 16.48
N VAL A 56 -0.01 20.21 16.24
CA VAL A 56 -0.33 19.19 17.26
C VAL A 56 0.14 17.79 16.88
N ALA A 57 0.81 17.63 15.73
CA ALA A 57 1.40 16.38 15.31
C ALA A 57 2.64 16.03 16.17
N ASP A 58 2.94 14.74 16.31
CA ASP A 58 4.21 14.29 16.91
C ASP A 58 5.37 14.44 15.93
N MET A 59 5.09 14.30 14.63
CA MET A 59 6.05 14.51 13.56
C MET A 59 5.40 15.32 12.43
N TYR A 60 6.10 16.37 12.00
CA TYR A 60 5.76 17.09 10.77
C TYR A 60 6.83 16.81 9.72
N LEU A 61 6.40 16.30 8.57
CA LEU A 61 7.26 16.03 7.42
C LEU A 61 6.96 17.06 6.33
N ARG A 62 7.85 18.03 6.13
CA ARG A 62 7.73 18.93 4.98
C ARG A 62 8.02 18.14 3.70
N MET A 63 7.03 18.06 2.82
CA MET A 63 7.13 17.34 1.54
C MET A 63 6.80 18.24 0.35
N ARG A 64 7.52 18.06 -0.75
CA ARG A 64 7.24 18.74 -2.02
C ARG A 64 5.89 18.32 -2.59
N VAL A 65 5.12 19.28 -3.11
CA VAL A 65 3.82 19.04 -3.74
C VAL A 65 3.94 18.05 -4.91
N GLY A 66 3.04 17.07 -4.98
CA GLY A 66 2.96 16.10 -6.09
C GLY A 66 3.97 14.95 -6.00
N THR A 67 4.48 14.64 -4.80
CA THR A 67 5.52 13.61 -4.59
C THR A 67 5.09 12.46 -3.70
N ASP A 68 3.80 12.41 -3.39
CA ASP A 68 3.17 11.43 -2.49
C ASP A 68 3.41 9.98 -2.92
N VAL A 69 3.42 9.72 -4.24
CA VAL A 69 3.70 8.38 -4.79
C VAL A 69 5.10 7.90 -4.39
N ALA A 70 6.10 8.79 -4.36
CA ALA A 70 7.43 8.41 -3.92
C ALA A 70 7.46 8.13 -2.41
N TYR A 71 6.79 8.96 -1.61
CA TYR A 71 6.67 8.74 -0.17
C TYR A 71 6.03 7.39 0.17
N PHE A 72 4.84 7.09 -0.38
CA PHE A 72 4.18 5.81 -0.13
C PHE A 72 4.90 4.63 -0.79
N GLY A 73 5.50 4.81 -1.97
CA GLY A 73 6.33 3.79 -2.61
C GLY A 73 7.52 3.39 -1.74
N GLY A 74 8.12 4.35 -1.04
CA GLY A 74 9.15 4.11 -0.04
C GLY A 74 8.63 3.31 1.16
N LEU A 75 7.47 3.67 1.70
CA LEU A 75 6.85 2.94 2.82
C LEU A 75 6.57 1.49 2.44
N ILE A 76 6.02 1.25 1.24
CA ILE A 76 5.78 -0.10 0.70
C ILE A 76 7.10 -0.86 0.58
N ASN A 77 8.14 -0.24 0.00
CA ASN A 77 9.46 -0.85 -0.11
C ASN A 77 10.01 -1.25 1.27
N HIS A 78 9.98 -0.35 2.23
CA HIS A 78 10.47 -0.61 3.58
C HIS A 78 9.74 -1.79 4.24
N VAL A 79 8.40 -1.84 4.17
CA VAL A 79 7.61 -2.95 4.73
C VAL A 79 7.95 -4.28 4.06
N LEU A 80 8.04 -4.32 2.73
CA LEU A 80 8.27 -5.56 1.97
C LEU A 80 9.71 -6.08 2.08
N GLN A 81 10.72 -5.21 2.16
CA GLN A 81 12.12 -5.64 2.30
C GLN A 81 12.45 -6.14 3.71
N ASN A 82 11.76 -5.61 4.73
CA ASN A 82 11.98 -5.96 6.13
C ASN A 82 10.97 -6.98 6.68
N ASN A 83 10.09 -7.54 5.84
CA ASN A 83 9.04 -8.49 6.24
C ASN A 83 8.14 -7.97 7.38
N LEU A 84 7.79 -6.68 7.35
CA LEU A 84 6.99 -6.01 8.39
C LEU A 84 5.48 -6.00 8.08
N PHE A 85 5.02 -6.94 7.27
CA PHE A 85 3.61 -7.08 6.90
C PHE A 85 2.95 -8.24 7.66
N HIS A 86 1.64 -8.14 7.88
CA HIS A 86 0.88 -9.22 8.51
C HIS A 86 0.70 -10.39 7.53
N ASP A 87 1.60 -11.38 7.57
CA ASP A 87 1.69 -12.50 6.60
C ASP A 87 0.33 -13.19 6.34
N ALA A 88 -0.36 -13.62 7.40
CA ALA A 88 -1.63 -14.34 7.24
C ALA A 88 -2.73 -13.46 6.61
N TYR A 89 -2.72 -12.15 6.83
CA TYR A 89 -3.69 -11.23 6.23
C TYR A 89 -3.36 -11.06 4.73
N VAL A 90 -2.08 -10.80 4.43
CA VAL A 90 -1.60 -10.63 3.05
C VAL A 90 -1.92 -11.86 2.20
N ARG A 91 -1.62 -13.08 2.69
CA ARG A 91 -1.86 -14.31 1.93
C ARG A 91 -3.34 -14.58 1.64
N ASN A 92 -4.21 -14.29 2.62
CA ASN A 92 -5.59 -14.77 2.60
C ASN A 92 -6.62 -13.72 2.17
N TYR A 93 -6.35 -12.44 2.43
CA TYR A 93 -7.32 -11.34 2.24
C TYR A 93 -6.89 -10.32 1.19
N THR A 94 -5.75 -10.55 0.53
CA THR A 94 -5.31 -9.77 -0.63
C THR A 94 -5.09 -10.70 -1.83
N ASN A 95 -4.84 -10.11 -2.99
CA ASN A 95 -4.45 -10.82 -4.20
C ASN A 95 -2.95 -11.15 -4.27
N ALA A 96 -2.19 -10.99 -3.17
CA ALA A 96 -0.72 -11.21 -3.14
C ALA A 96 -0.29 -12.57 -3.72
N SER A 97 -1.09 -13.61 -3.50
CA SER A 97 -0.84 -14.97 -4.03
C SER A 97 -1.20 -15.16 -5.50
N PHE A 98 -1.88 -14.21 -6.14
CA PHE A 98 -2.43 -14.43 -7.48
C PHE A 98 -1.31 -14.31 -8.52
N ILE A 99 -1.31 -15.19 -9.51
CA ILE A 99 -0.28 -15.22 -10.56
C ILE A 99 -0.69 -14.29 -11.69
N VAL A 100 0.13 -13.29 -11.98
CA VAL A 100 -0.07 -12.36 -13.09
C VAL A 100 0.31 -13.03 -14.40
N LYS A 101 -0.48 -12.76 -15.44
CA LYS A 101 -0.32 -13.31 -16.79
C LYS A 101 1.04 -12.96 -17.37
N GLU A 102 1.59 -13.90 -18.14
CA GLU A 102 2.80 -13.67 -18.92
C GLU A 102 2.63 -12.47 -19.89
N GLY A 103 3.70 -11.71 -20.08
CA GLY A 103 3.70 -10.48 -20.87
C GLY A 103 3.46 -9.20 -20.04
N TYR A 104 3.02 -9.31 -18.77
CA TYR A 104 3.09 -8.17 -17.85
C TYR A 104 4.55 -7.80 -17.61
N ALA A 105 4.89 -6.52 -17.82
CA ALA A 105 6.21 -6.00 -17.54
C ALA A 105 6.15 -4.52 -17.16
N PHE A 106 7.21 -4.04 -16.53
CA PHE A 106 7.45 -2.62 -16.28
C PHE A 106 8.93 -2.31 -16.55
N LYS A 107 9.19 -1.34 -17.42
CA LYS A 107 10.54 -0.92 -17.79
C LYS A 107 10.56 0.57 -18.10
N ASP A 108 11.55 1.27 -17.56
CA ASP A 108 11.83 2.69 -17.85
C ASP A 108 10.60 3.62 -17.73
N GLY A 109 9.73 3.36 -16.74
CA GLY A 109 8.54 4.19 -16.48
C GLY A 109 7.29 3.76 -17.26
N LEU A 110 7.38 2.76 -18.13
CA LEU A 110 6.27 2.27 -18.93
C LEU A 110 5.94 0.82 -18.57
N PHE A 111 4.65 0.53 -18.49
CA PHE A 111 4.17 -0.85 -18.39
C PHE A 111 4.13 -1.51 -19.79
N SER A 112 3.95 -2.83 -19.83
CA SER A 112 3.68 -3.55 -21.07
C SER A 112 2.43 -3.02 -21.77
N GLY A 113 2.44 -3.02 -23.10
CA GLY A 113 1.30 -2.59 -23.92
C GLY A 113 1.19 -1.09 -24.20
N TYR A 114 2.21 -0.28 -23.87
CA TYR A 114 2.16 1.16 -24.15
C TYR A 114 2.15 1.46 -25.65
N ASN A 115 1.19 2.29 -26.09
CA ASN A 115 1.12 2.87 -27.42
C ASN A 115 1.47 4.37 -27.33
N ALA A 116 2.60 4.77 -27.93
CA ALA A 116 3.11 6.14 -27.84
C ALA A 116 2.23 7.17 -28.56
N ASP A 117 1.69 6.81 -29.73
CA ASP A 117 0.87 7.72 -30.55
C ASP A 117 -0.45 8.06 -29.86
N LYS A 118 -1.08 7.06 -29.26
CA LYS A 118 -2.38 7.20 -28.56
C LYS A 118 -2.22 7.58 -27.08
N ARG A 119 -0.99 7.50 -26.55
CA ARG A 119 -0.68 7.62 -25.12
C ARG A 119 -1.59 6.74 -24.25
N SER A 120 -1.82 5.51 -24.70
CA SER A 120 -2.72 4.54 -24.08
C SER A 120 -2.01 3.20 -23.84
N TYR A 121 -2.63 2.31 -23.08
CA TYR A 121 -2.14 0.96 -22.85
C TYR A 121 -3.10 -0.10 -23.40
N ASP A 122 -2.57 -1.13 -24.06
CA ASP A 122 -3.22 -2.42 -24.14
C ASP A 122 -2.97 -3.19 -22.83
N ILE A 123 -4.04 -3.35 -22.07
CA ILE A 123 -4.02 -3.97 -20.73
C ILE A 123 -4.26 -5.49 -20.78
N SER A 124 -4.27 -6.11 -21.96
CA SER A 124 -4.53 -7.55 -22.14
C SER A 124 -3.56 -8.48 -21.40
N THR A 125 -2.39 -7.96 -21.01
CA THR A 125 -1.38 -8.64 -20.19
C THR A 125 -1.50 -8.32 -18.69
N TRP A 126 -2.31 -7.34 -18.30
CA TRP A 126 -2.52 -6.93 -16.90
C TRP A 126 -3.67 -7.72 -16.27
N ALA A 127 -3.70 -9.02 -16.55
CA ALA A 127 -4.69 -9.96 -16.06
C ALA A 127 -3.99 -11.05 -15.22
N TYR A 128 -4.76 -11.88 -14.53
CA TYR A 128 -4.21 -13.06 -13.87
C TYR A 128 -4.16 -14.24 -14.85
N GLU A 129 -3.27 -15.21 -14.58
CA GLU A 129 -3.36 -16.52 -15.22
C GLU A 129 -4.66 -17.20 -14.80
N SER A 130 -5.42 -17.66 -15.79
CA SER A 130 -6.67 -18.37 -15.56
C SER A 130 -6.44 -19.88 -15.51
N ILE A 131 -7.06 -20.54 -14.55
CA ILE A 131 -7.20 -21.99 -14.47
C ILE A 131 -8.68 -22.38 -14.63
N PRO A 132 -9.00 -23.60 -15.11
CA PRO A 132 -10.37 -24.11 -15.12
C PRO A 132 -11.00 -24.04 -13.72
N PRO A 133 -12.34 -24.01 -13.62
CA PRO A 133 -13.00 -23.91 -12.32
C PRO A 133 -12.73 -25.18 -11.49
N PRO A 134 -12.68 -25.07 -10.15
CA PRO A 134 -12.58 -26.24 -9.31
C PRO A 134 -13.82 -27.12 -9.50
N PRO A 135 -13.72 -28.44 -9.27
CA PRO A 135 -14.89 -29.31 -9.28
C PRO A 135 -15.94 -28.85 -8.26
N SER A 136 -17.20 -29.21 -8.52
CA SER A 136 -18.40 -28.69 -7.85
C SER A 136 -18.33 -28.68 -6.31
N PRO A 137 -19.02 -27.74 -5.63
CA PRO A 137 -19.06 -27.67 -4.17
C PRO A 137 -19.59 -28.98 -3.58
N GLY A 138 -18.73 -29.78 -2.96
CA GLY A 138 -19.07 -31.11 -2.44
C GLY A 138 -17.91 -32.12 -2.49
N GLU A 139 -16.88 -31.86 -3.30
CA GLU A 139 -15.68 -32.70 -3.32
C GLU A 139 -14.67 -32.25 -2.25
N ALA A 140 -14.31 -33.20 -1.39
CA ALA A 140 -13.37 -33.03 -0.29
C ALA A 140 -11.92 -32.87 -0.80
N ASN A 141 -11.63 -31.74 -1.45
CA ASN A 141 -10.29 -31.16 -1.69
C ASN A 141 -10.38 -29.92 -2.60
N ALA A 142 -11.42 -29.08 -2.47
CA ALA A 142 -11.44 -27.80 -3.18
C ALA A 142 -10.35 -26.88 -2.59
N THR A 143 -9.13 -26.98 -3.10
CA THR A 143 -8.11 -25.94 -2.98
C THR A 143 -8.80 -24.64 -3.37
N ARG A 144 -8.91 -23.69 -2.45
CA ARG A 144 -9.61 -22.41 -2.71
C ARG A 144 -8.84 -21.62 -3.77
N GLU A 145 -9.23 -21.81 -5.03
CA GLU A 145 -8.70 -21.05 -6.17
C GLU A 145 -9.06 -19.56 -6.02
N GLY A 146 -8.37 -18.69 -6.76
CA GLY A 146 -8.65 -17.25 -6.73
C GLY A 146 -10.02 -16.91 -7.29
N PRO A 147 -10.49 -15.66 -7.21
CA PRO A 147 -11.78 -15.28 -7.74
C PRO A 147 -11.86 -15.57 -9.24
N ALA A 148 -13.08 -15.74 -9.75
CA ALA A 148 -13.33 -15.92 -11.17
C ALA A 148 -12.74 -14.74 -11.98
N THR A 149 -11.91 -15.04 -12.97
CA THR A 149 -11.28 -14.08 -13.90
C THR A 149 -12.08 -13.91 -15.19
N SER A 150 -12.94 -14.88 -15.52
CA SER A 150 -13.84 -14.90 -16.67
C SER A 150 -15.04 -15.81 -16.39
N GLY A 151 -15.97 -15.95 -17.34
CA GLY A 151 -17.16 -16.80 -17.19
C GLY A 151 -16.89 -18.30 -16.92
N SER A 152 -15.65 -18.77 -17.09
CA SER A 152 -15.27 -20.18 -16.88
C SER A 152 -13.88 -20.38 -16.27
N GLY A 153 -13.22 -19.32 -15.76
CA GLY A 153 -11.84 -19.44 -15.25
C GLY A 153 -11.64 -18.74 -13.91
N PHE A 154 -10.79 -19.31 -13.06
CA PHE A 154 -10.41 -18.81 -11.74
C PHE A 154 -8.96 -18.31 -11.77
N ALA A 155 -8.60 -17.35 -10.91
CA ALA A 155 -7.23 -16.87 -10.86
C ALA A 155 -6.31 -17.93 -10.23
N LYS A 156 -5.22 -18.28 -10.91
CA LYS A 156 -4.17 -19.15 -10.36
C LYS A 156 -3.52 -18.49 -9.15
N ARG A 157 -3.21 -19.29 -8.13
CA ARG A 157 -2.59 -18.82 -6.88
C ARG A 157 -1.38 -19.63 -6.49
N ASP A 158 -0.40 -18.96 -5.87
CA ASP A 158 0.69 -19.54 -5.09
C ASP A 158 0.65 -18.99 -3.66
N MET A 159 0.22 -19.83 -2.70
CA MET A 159 0.12 -19.46 -1.28
C MET A 159 1.48 -19.42 -0.56
N THR A 160 2.56 -19.88 -1.21
CA THR A 160 3.93 -19.72 -0.69
C THR A 160 4.50 -18.32 -0.96
N LEU A 161 3.86 -17.56 -1.86
CA LEU A 161 4.30 -16.25 -2.35
C LEU A 161 5.70 -16.28 -2.98
N GLN A 162 6.17 -17.43 -3.48
CA GLN A 162 7.50 -17.57 -4.07
C GLN A 162 7.50 -17.52 -5.59
N ASP A 163 6.34 -17.75 -6.24
CA ASP A 163 6.22 -17.62 -7.69
C ASP A 163 6.63 -16.19 -8.10
N PRO A 164 7.61 -16.03 -9.02
CA PRO A 164 8.13 -14.72 -9.41
C PRO A 164 7.09 -13.82 -10.08
N ARG A 165 5.98 -14.39 -10.56
CA ARG A 165 4.84 -13.68 -11.15
C ARG A 165 3.66 -13.54 -10.19
N SER A 166 3.78 -13.99 -8.95
CA SER A 166 2.81 -13.62 -7.91
C SER A 166 2.76 -12.10 -7.77
N VAL A 167 1.58 -11.55 -7.50
CA VAL A 167 1.42 -10.11 -7.23
C VAL A 167 2.39 -9.65 -6.16
N PHE A 168 2.63 -10.47 -5.13
CA PHE A 168 3.58 -10.17 -4.06
C PHE A 168 5.01 -9.93 -4.57
N GLN A 169 5.55 -10.86 -5.36
CA GLN A 169 6.92 -10.75 -5.89
C GLN A 169 7.05 -9.60 -6.89
N LEU A 170 6.03 -9.39 -7.73
CA LEU A 170 6.00 -8.26 -8.67
C LEU A 170 5.93 -6.91 -7.95
N MET A 171 5.14 -6.79 -6.88
CA MET A 171 5.12 -5.58 -6.05
C MET A 171 6.46 -5.34 -5.37
N LYS A 172 7.08 -6.38 -4.79
CA LYS A 172 8.40 -6.29 -4.15
C LYS A 172 9.46 -5.81 -5.14
N ALA A 173 9.46 -6.34 -6.36
CA ALA A 173 10.34 -5.89 -7.44
C ALA A 173 10.04 -4.45 -7.87
N HIS A 174 8.77 -4.10 -8.09
CA HIS A 174 8.34 -2.79 -8.58
C HIS A 174 8.76 -1.65 -7.63
N TYR A 175 8.53 -1.84 -6.33
CA TYR A 175 8.78 -0.83 -5.30
C TYR A 175 10.23 -0.81 -4.78
N SER A 176 11.06 -1.81 -5.11
CA SER A 176 12.48 -1.88 -4.69
C SER A 176 13.29 -0.61 -5.00
N ARG A 177 12.92 0.10 -6.06
CA ARG A 177 13.58 1.34 -6.53
C ARG A 177 13.32 2.55 -5.63
N TYR A 178 12.31 2.51 -4.76
CA TYR A 178 11.99 3.61 -3.84
C TYR A 178 12.80 3.45 -2.54
N THR A 179 14.13 3.58 -2.63
CA THR A 179 15.00 3.61 -1.44
C THR A 179 14.78 4.88 -0.63
N PRO A 180 15.15 4.92 0.67
CA PRO A 180 15.07 6.15 1.47
C PRO A 180 15.73 7.36 0.81
N GLU A 181 16.84 7.15 0.10
CA GLU A 181 17.59 8.19 -0.62
C GLU A 181 16.81 8.70 -1.83
N VAL A 182 16.20 7.80 -2.61
CA VAL A 182 15.32 8.17 -3.74
C VAL A 182 14.11 8.94 -3.23
N VAL A 183 13.46 8.44 -2.17
CA VAL A 183 12.33 9.13 -1.53
C VAL A 183 12.74 10.53 -1.11
N SER A 184 13.86 10.67 -0.40
CA SER A 184 14.36 11.97 0.06
C SER A 184 14.64 12.91 -1.09
N SER A 185 15.29 12.45 -2.16
CA SER A 185 15.61 13.26 -3.34
C SER A 185 14.36 13.79 -4.06
N ILE A 186 13.29 12.99 -4.12
CA ILE A 186 12.06 13.35 -4.81
C ILE A 186 11.18 14.24 -3.91
N THR A 187 11.01 13.84 -2.65
CA THR A 187 10.04 14.45 -1.73
C THR A 187 10.60 15.64 -0.96
N GLY A 188 11.91 15.70 -0.75
CA GLY A 188 12.56 16.63 0.16
C GLY A 188 12.49 16.23 1.65
N ILE A 189 11.83 15.11 1.99
CA ILE A 189 11.81 14.61 3.38
C ILE A 189 13.23 14.09 3.72
N PRO A 190 13.85 14.51 4.83
CA PRO A 190 15.15 13.97 5.23
C PRO A 190 15.11 12.45 5.40
N VAL A 191 16.15 11.74 4.94
CA VAL A 191 16.24 10.27 5.03
C VAL A 191 15.99 9.76 6.45
N ALA A 192 16.56 10.43 7.46
CA ALA A 192 16.39 10.05 8.85
C ALA A 192 14.94 10.13 9.32
N ASP A 193 14.20 11.16 8.89
CA ASP A 193 12.80 11.33 9.27
C ASP A 193 11.88 10.38 8.52
N PHE A 194 12.16 10.12 7.24
CA PHE A 194 11.49 9.08 6.48
C PHE A 194 11.66 7.70 7.15
N LYS A 195 12.89 7.33 7.54
CA LYS A 195 13.16 6.04 8.20
C LYS A 195 12.38 5.89 9.50
N LYS A 196 12.35 6.91 10.36
CA LYS A 196 11.55 6.89 11.60
C LYS A 196 10.06 6.60 11.31
N VAL A 197 9.50 7.23 10.28
CA VAL A 197 8.09 7.01 9.92
C VAL A 197 7.87 5.64 9.30
N ALA A 198 8.80 5.17 8.47
CA ALA A 198 8.76 3.83 7.90
C ALA A 198 8.79 2.74 8.98
N ASP A 199 9.64 2.92 10.01
CA ASP A 199 9.72 2.01 11.16
C ASP A 199 8.40 2.02 11.95
N LEU A 200 7.80 3.20 12.21
CA LEU A 200 6.49 3.32 12.85
C LEU A 200 5.39 2.59 12.06
N VAL A 201 5.38 2.75 10.74
CA VAL A 201 4.42 2.05 9.87
C VAL A 201 4.62 0.53 9.92
N GLY A 202 5.88 0.08 9.87
CA GLY A 202 6.20 -1.35 9.95
C GLY A 202 5.78 -2.01 11.27
N GLN A 203 5.80 -1.27 12.39
CA GLN A 203 5.30 -1.76 13.68
C GLN A 203 3.79 -2.08 13.65
N MET A 204 3.01 -1.39 12.81
CA MET A 204 1.56 -1.60 12.71
C MET A 204 1.17 -2.87 11.93
N GLY A 205 2.14 -3.53 11.29
CA GLY A 205 1.93 -4.79 10.57
C GLY A 205 2.14 -6.04 11.42
N GLN A 206 2.59 -5.91 12.67
CA GLN A 206 2.73 -7.02 13.60
C GLN A 206 1.35 -7.38 14.20
N PRO A 207 1.03 -8.68 14.37
CA PRO A 207 -0.23 -9.12 14.97
C PRO A 207 -0.34 -8.79 16.47
#